data_AF-A0A7Y5G2Q1-F1
#
_entry.id   AF-A0A7Y5G2Q1-F1
#
_cell.length_a   1.000
_cell.length_b   1.000
_cell.length_c   1.000
_cell.angle_alpha   90.00
_cell.angle_beta   90.00
_cell.angle_gamma   90.00
#
_symmetry.space_group_name_H-M   'P 1'
#
loop_
_entity.id
_entity.type
_entity.pdbx_description
1 polymer ?
#
loop_
_entity_poly.entity_id
_entity_poly.type
_entity_poly.pdbx_seq_one_letter_code
_entity_poly.pdbx_strand_id
1 'polypeptide(L)'
;MNSGNVKRGLFWCGLAFLPQLLLAGASQPPVKAKHGMVVSSERHASEVGVQILRSGGNAVDAAIATGFALAVTHPSAGNIGGGGFMIV
;
A
#
# COMPACT_ATOMS: atom_id res chain seq x y z
N MET A 1 -25.07 19.01 -37.70
CA MET A 1 -23.78 18.96 -36.98
C MET A 1 -22.71 18.41 -37.91
N ASN A 2 -21.63 19.16 -38.17
CA ASN A 2 -20.66 18.83 -39.21
C ASN A 2 -19.54 17.91 -38.66
N SER A 3 -19.16 16.87 -39.40
CA SER A 3 -18.18 15.83 -39.03
C SER A 3 -16.83 16.39 -38.54
N GLY A 4 -16.48 17.61 -38.97
CA GLY A 4 -15.28 18.34 -38.54
C GLY A 4 -15.25 18.78 -37.07
N ASN A 5 -16.39 18.88 -36.38
CA ASN A 5 -16.42 19.24 -34.95
C ASN A 5 -16.24 18.02 -34.04
N VAL A 6 -16.67 16.83 -34.47
CA VAL A 6 -16.46 15.57 -33.74
C VAL A 6 -14.98 15.16 -33.76
N LYS A 7 -14.31 15.27 -34.91
CA LYS A 7 -12.87 14.99 -35.03
C LYS A 7 -12.01 15.94 -34.18
N ARG A 8 -12.41 17.22 -34.09
CA ARG A 8 -11.78 18.19 -33.18
C ARG A 8 -12.01 17.78 -31.72
N GLY A 9 -13.23 17.52 -31.29
CA GLY A 9 -13.50 17.09 -29.90
C GLY A 9 -12.72 15.86 -29.46
N LEU A 10 -12.57 14.86 -30.34
CA LEU A 10 -11.79 13.65 -30.06
C LEU A 10 -10.28 13.94 -29.93
N PHE A 11 -9.75 14.87 -30.73
CA PHE A 11 -8.34 15.29 -30.67
C PHE A 11 -8.01 16.04 -29.37
N TRP A 12 -8.94 16.89 -28.90
CA TRP A 12 -8.80 17.62 -27.64
C TRP A 12 -8.91 16.70 -26.41
N CYS A 13 -9.71 15.63 -26.49
CA CYS A 13 -9.82 14.62 -25.44
C CYS A 13 -8.53 13.79 -25.29
N GLY A 14 -7.89 13.43 -26.42
CA GLY A 14 -6.60 12.71 -26.42
C GLY A 14 -5.43 13.54 -25.88
N LEU A 15 -5.40 14.85 -26.18
CA LEU A 15 -4.37 15.76 -25.66
C LEU A 15 -4.51 16.01 -24.14
N ALA A 16 -5.73 15.97 -23.60
CA ALA A 16 -5.97 16.16 -22.17
C ALA A 16 -5.51 14.97 -21.30
N PHE A 17 -5.45 13.76 -21.88
CA PHE A 17 -4.98 12.54 -21.20
C PHE A 17 -3.47 12.28 -21.37
N LEU A 18 -2.82 12.92 -22.34
CA LEU A 18 -1.38 12.79 -22.59
C LEU A 18 -0.47 13.17 -21.39
N PRO A 19 -0.77 14.22 -20.59
CA PRO A 19 0.05 14.58 -19.43
C PRO A 19 -0.06 13.55 -18.30
N GLN A 20 -1.23 12.90 -18.14
CA GLN A 20 -1.44 11.87 -17.12
C GLN A 20 -0.62 10.61 -17.42
N LEU A 21 -0.42 10.30 -18.70
CA LEU A 21 0.41 9.16 -19.12
C LEU A 21 1.91 9.40 -18.87
N LEU A 22 2.39 10.65 -18.95
CA LEU A 22 3.78 11.03 -18.67
C LEU A 22 4.15 11.00 -17.18
N LEU A 23 3.19 11.28 -16.29
CA LEU A 23 3.40 11.21 -14.83
C LEU A 23 3.23 9.80 -14.24
N ALA A 24 2.78 8.82 -15.01
CA ALA A 24 2.44 7.48 -14.52
C ALA A 24 3.65 6.62 -14.09
N GLY A 25 4.89 7.09 -14.31
CA GLY A 25 6.11 6.34 -14.00
C GLY A 25 6.84 6.74 -12.71
N ALA A 26 6.36 7.75 -11.97
CA ALA A 26 7.07 8.23 -10.79
C ALA A 26 6.80 7.33 -9.57
N SER A 27 7.84 6.66 -9.07
CA SER A 27 7.78 5.94 -7.77
C SER A 27 7.52 6.92 -6.64
N GLN A 28 6.69 6.51 -5.68
CA GLN A 28 6.58 7.24 -4.41
C GLN A 28 7.94 7.26 -3.71
N PRO A 29 8.32 8.37 -3.06
CA PRO A 29 9.54 8.41 -2.28
C PRO A 29 9.46 7.39 -1.13
N PRO A 30 10.57 6.72 -0.78
CA PRO A 30 10.56 5.76 0.31
C PRO A 30 10.26 6.46 1.63
N VAL A 31 9.41 5.84 2.44
CA VAL A 31 9.17 6.25 3.83
C VAL A 31 10.46 6.01 4.63
N LYS A 32 10.80 6.94 5.53
CA LYS A 32 11.99 6.85 6.38
C LYS A 32 11.57 6.79 7.85
N ALA A 33 12.23 5.95 8.63
CA ALA A 33 12.07 5.88 10.08
C ALA A 33 13.44 5.71 10.75
N LYS A 34 13.64 6.36 11.91
CA LYS A 34 14.92 6.35 12.64
C LYS A 34 15.11 5.12 13.52
N HIS A 35 14.05 4.60 14.12
CA HIS A 35 14.13 3.58 15.19
C HIS A 35 13.50 2.24 14.81
N GLY A 36 12.48 2.23 13.96
CA GLY A 36 11.79 1.02 13.55
C GLY A 36 10.69 1.33 12.54
N MET A 37 10.34 0.34 11.74
CA MET A 37 9.30 0.43 10.70
C MET A 37 8.55 -0.89 10.62
N VAL A 38 7.23 -0.81 10.44
CA VAL A 38 6.38 -1.96 10.14
C VAL A 38 5.65 -1.66 8.84
N VAL A 39 5.64 -2.62 7.93
CA VAL A 39 4.95 -2.54 6.63
C VAL A 39 4.07 -3.77 6.49
N SER A 40 2.81 -3.58 6.11
CA SER A 40 1.89 -4.66 5.78
C SER A 40 0.83 -4.20 4.79
N SER A 41 0.02 -5.14 4.28
CA SER A 41 -1.06 -4.85 3.34
C SER A 41 -2.21 -4.03 3.93
N GLU A 42 -2.32 -3.97 5.27
CA GLU A 42 -3.37 -3.23 5.97
C GLU A 42 -2.81 -2.14 6.87
N ARG A 43 -3.46 -0.97 6.85
CA ARG A 43 -3.04 0.17 7.68
C ARG A 43 -3.10 -0.19 9.17
N HIS A 44 -4.21 -0.73 9.64
CA HIS A 44 -4.41 -1.07 11.06
C HIS A 44 -3.42 -2.11 11.56
N ALA A 45 -3.06 -3.11 10.75
CA ALA A 45 -2.05 -4.09 11.13
C ALA A 45 -0.64 -3.50 11.25
N SER A 46 -0.31 -2.54 10.37
CA SER A 46 0.94 -1.78 10.45
C SER A 46 0.97 -0.91 11.72
N GLU A 47 -0.14 -0.25 12.06
CA GLU A 47 -0.29 0.56 13.26
C GLU A 47 -0.13 -0.27 14.54
N VAL A 48 -0.73 -1.46 14.61
CA VAL A 48 -0.57 -2.39 15.75
C VAL A 48 0.89 -2.77 15.95
N GLY A 49 1.60 -3.14 14.88
CA GLY A 49 3.03 -3.46 14.98
C GLY A 49 3.87 -2.27 15.45
N VAL A 50 3.58 -1.06 14.94
CA VAL A 50 4.24 0.18 15.40
C VAL A 50 3.95 0.46 16.88
N GLN A 51 2.73 0.19 17.37
CA GLN A 51 2.40 0.33 18.78
C GLN A 51 3.23 -0.62 19.64
N ILE A 52 3.42 -1.87 19.23
CA ILE A 52 4.27 -2.83 19.95
C ILE A 52 5.74 -2.37 19.98
N LEU A 53 6.29 -1.88 18.87
CA LEU A 53 7.63 -1.30 18.88
C LEU A 53 7.73 -0.10 19.84
N ARG A 54 6.71 0.77 19.86
CA ARG A 54 6.66 1.93 20.78
C ARG A 54 6.51 1.51 22.25
N SER A 55 5.88 0.38 22.51
CA SER A 55 5.75 -0.21 23.85
C SER A 55 7.02 -0.94 24.31
N GLY A 56 8.10 -0.90 23.53
CA GLY A 56 9.39 -1.52 23.87
C GLY A 56 9.55 -2.96 23.37
N GLY A 57 8.63 -3.46 22.56
CA GLY A 57 8.77 -4.75 21.89
C GLY A 57 9.85 -4.70 20.80
N ASN A 58 10.43 -5.86 20.50
CA ASN A 58 11.41 -6.01 19.43
C ASN A 58 10.72 -6.25 18.05
N ALA A 59 11.52 -6.49 17.01
CA ALA A 59 11.01 -6.75 15.66
C ALA A 59 10.14 -8.01 15.55
N VAL A 60 10.45 -9.06 16.32
CA VAL A 60 9.67 -10.30 16.38
C VAL A 60 8.33 -10.07 17.07
N ASP A 61 8.30 -9.35 18.19
CA ASP A 61 7.06 -9.00 18.90
C ASP A 61 6.11 -8.21 17.99
N ALA A 62 6.66 -7.23 17.28
CA ALA A 62 5.91 -6.42 16.33
C ALA A 62 5.38 -7.25 15.15
N ALA A 63 6.20 -8.17 14.61
CA ALA A 63 5.78 -9.07 13.53
C ALA A 63 4.63 -9.99 13.94
N ILE A 64 4.69 -10.57 15.15
CA ILE A 64 3.62 -11.43 15.70
C ILE A 64 2.32 -10.62 15.86
N ALA A 65 2.39 -9.42 16.44
CA ALA A 65 1.23 -8.56 16.62
C ALA A 65 0.61 -8.11 15.29
N THR A 66 1.43 -7.75 14.31
CA THR A 66 0.97 -7.45 12.94
C THR A 66 0.33 -8.68 12.29
N GLY A 67 0.89 -9.87 12.48
CA GLY A 67 0.32 -11.13 11.97
C GLY A 67 -1.08 -11.41 12.54
N PHE A 68 -1.25 -11.30 13.86
CA PHE A 68 -2.57 -11.45 14.49
C PHE A 68 -3.56 -10.36 14.06
N ALA A 69 -3.10 -9.12 13.88
CA ALA A 69 -3.95 -8.06 13.34
C ALA A 69 -4.41 -8.37 11.90
N LEU A 70 -3.51 -8.84 11.04
CA LEU A 70 -3.83 -9.25 9.67
C LEU A 70 -4.83 -10.42 9.62
N ALA A 71 -4.79 -11.34 10.59
CA ALA A 71 -5.76 -12.43 10.67
C ALA A 71 -7.21 -11.93 10.84
N VAL A 72 -7.39 -10.69 11.32
CA VAL A 72 -8.71 -10.03 11.45
C VAL A 72 -8.94 -9.04 10.30
N THR A 73 -7.97 -8.18 10.02
CA THR A 73 -8.15 -7.06 9.07
C THR A 73 -7.98 -7.46 7.61
N HIS A 74 -7.28 -8.57 7.34
CA HIS A 74 -7.00 -9.07 6.00
C HIS A 74 -7.36 -10.57 5.85
N PRO A 75 -8.64 -10.96 6.06
CA PRO A 75 -9.05 -12.36 6.18
C PRO A 75 -8.84 -13.21 4.92
N SER A 76 -8.62 -12.58 3.76
CA SER A 76 -8.27 -13.27 2.52
C SER A 76 -6.90 -13.94 2.53
N ALA A 77 -5.98 -13.52 3.41
CA ALA A 77 -4.63 -14.12 3.50
C ALA A 77 -4.05 -14.16 4.93
N GLY A 78 -4.38 -13.18 5.78
CA GLY A 78 -4.08 -13.26 7.20
C GLY A 78 -4.89 -14.39 7.84
N ASN A 79 -4.27 -15.17 8.73
CA ASN A 79 -4.87 -16.43 9.18
C ASN A 79 -4.44 -16.82 10.60
N ILE A 80 -5.31 -17.61 11.25
CA ILE A 80 -5.02 -18.35 12.50
C ILE A 80 -4.91 -19.86 12.22
N GLY A 81 -5.73 -20.38 11.30
CA GLY A 81 -5.78 -21.81 10.95
C GLY A 81 -4.99 -22.20 9.71
N GLY A 82 -4.22 -21.28 9.12
CA GLY A 82 -3.39 -21.53 7.95
C GLY A 82 -1.93 -21.79 8.34
N GLY A 83 -1.00 -21.14 7.63
CA GLY A 83 0.43 -21.22 7.91
C GLY A 83 1.25 -20.19 7.14
N GLY A 84 2.57 -20.25 7.32
CA GLY A 84 3.53 -19.36 6.66
C GLY A 84 4.95 -19.57 7.18
N PHE A 85 5.83 -18.63 6.85
CA PHE A 85 7.23 -18.64 7.26
C PHE A 85 7.61 -17.27 7.82
N MET A 86 8.52 -17.27 8.78
CA MET A 86 9.15 -16.06 9.30
C MET A 86 10.67 -16.27 9.21
N ILE A 87 11.36 -15.28 8.64
CA ILE A 87 12.83 -15.23 8.59
C ILE A 87 13.25 -14.02 9.41
N VAL A 88 14.23 -14.22 10.29
CA VAL A 88 14.75 -13.22 11.23
C VAL A 88 16.26 -13.31 11.25
#